data_AF-A0A5J5JTP7-F1
#
_entry.id   AF-A0A5J5JTP7-F1
#
_cell.length_a   1.000
_cell.length_b   1.000
_cell.length_c   1.000
_cell.angle_alpha   90.00
_cell.angle_beta   90.00
_cell.angle_gamma   90.00
#
_symmetry.space_group_name_H-M   'P 1'
#
loop_
_entity.id
_entity.type
_entity.pdbx_description
1 polymer ?
#
loop_
_entity_poly.entity_id
_entity_poly.type
_entity_poly.pdbx_seq_one_letter_code
_entity_poly.pdbx_strand_id
1 'polypeptide(L)'
;MRRLVTASTQYEGLPASVMDALRDPDSRLHASCEGLRTAADLLARAQRSGQVRGDLTAGELLATANAMAWAARQTPGPDEPVDRYLSLLVDGLMTRGVEPAG
;
A
#
# COMPACT_ATOMS: atom_id res chain seq x y z
N MET A 1 -11.91 -6.97 -21.15
CA MET A 1 -12.40 -8.28 -20.63
C MET A 1 -11.88 -9.45 -21.47
N ARG A 2 -12.38 -9.76 -22.67
CA ARG A 2 -11.93 -10.94 -23.45
C ARG A 2 -10.41 -11.03 -23.70
N ARG A 3 -9.72 -9.94 -24.05
CA ARG A 3 -8.25 -9.94 -24.25
C ARG A 3 -7.45 -10.27 -22.97
N LEU A 4 -7.93 -9.83 -21.81
CA LEU A 4 -7.33 -10.13 -20.51
C LEU A 4 -7.53 -11.62 -20.14
N VAL A 5 -8.72 -12.15 -20.44
CA VAL A 5 -9.06 -13.58 -20.28
C VAL A 5 -8.23 -14.45 -21.22
N THR A 6 -8.01 -14.05 -22.48
CA THR A 6 -7.17 -14.82 -23.42
C THR A 6 -5.68 -14.79 -23.08
N ALA A 7 -5.18 -13.65 -22.59
CA ALA A 7 -3.78 -13.53 -22.15
C ALA A 7 -3.50 -14.37 -20.89
N SER A 8 -4.48 -14.51 -19.99
CA SER A 8 -4.35 -15.37 -18.81
C SER A 8 -4.40 -16.86 -19.15
N THR A 9 -5.09 -17.27 -20.22
CA THR A 9 -5.06 -18.66 -20.72
C THR A 9 -3.80 -19.03 -21.51
N GLN A 10 -3.01 -18.05 -21.96
CA GLN A 10 -1.75 -18.30 -22.69
C GLN A 10 -0.60 -18.76 -21.78
N TYR A 11 -0.70 -18.47 -20.48
CA TYR A 11 0.20 -18.97 -19.45
C TYR A 11 -0.53 -20.05 -18.66
N GLU A 12 -0.67 -21.23 -19.27
CA GLU A 12 -1.33 -22.38 -18.65
C GLU A 12 -0.69 -22.67 -17.28
N GLY A 13 -1.49 -22.67 -16.22
CA GLY A 13 -1.03 -22.85 -14.84
C GLY A 13 -0.59 -21.59 -14.09
N LEU A 14 -0.32 -20.45 -14.74
CA LEU A 14 0.06 -19.21 -14.04
C LEU A 14 -1.12 -18.60 -13.23
N PRO A 15 -2.35 -18.48 -13.77
CA PRO A 15 -3.48 -18.03 -12.96
C PRO A 15 -3.75 -18.98 -11.78
N ALA A 16 -3.58 -20.28 -11.99
CA ALA A 16 -3.77 -21.29 -10.94
C ALA A 16 -2.69 -21.16 -9.85
N SER A 17 -1.41 -21.07 -10.22
CA SER A 17 -0.30 -20.94 -9.27
C SER A 17 -0.34 -19.63 -8.48
N VAL A 18 -0.79 -18.53 -9.08
CA VAL A 18 -1.04 -17.26 -8.37
C VAL A 18 -2.17 -17.42 -7.37
N MET A 19 -3.27 -18.09 -7.75
CA MET A 19 -4.39 -18.34 -6.84
C MET A 19 -4.03 -19.31 -5.70
N ASP A 20 -3.21 -20.31 -5.97
CA ASP A 20 -2.71 -21.24 -4.96
C ASP A 20 -1.78 -20.52 -3.99
N ALA A 21 -0.85 -19.70 -4.50
CA ALA A 21 0.02 -18.85 -3.68
C ALA A 21 -0.73 -17.76 -2.89
N LEU A 22 -1.94 -17.37 -3.30
CA LEU A 22 -2.81 -16.48 -2.51
C LEU A 22 -3.49 -17.20 -1.35
N ARG A 23 -3.79 -18.49 -1.52
CA ARG A 23 -4.49 -19.32 -0.52
C ARG A 23 -3.55 -19.96 0.48
N ASP A 24 -2.29 -20.17 0.11
CA ASP A 24 -1.23 -20.71 0.96
C ASP A 24 -0.77 -19.68 2.01
N PRO A 25 -1.00 -19.91 3.32
CA PRO A 25 -0.57 -18.99 4.38
C PRO A 25 0.95 -18.77 4.46
N ASP A 26 1.75 -19.74 4.01
CA ASP A 26 3.21 -19.66 4.04
C ASP A 26 3.79 -18.93 2.82
N SER A 27 2.94 -18.60 1.83
CA SER A 27 3.34 -17.87 0.64
C SER A 27 3.58 -16.39 0.91
N ARG A 28 4.66 -15.87 0.33
CA ARG A 28 4.98 -14.42 0.34
C ARG A 28 3.88 -13.56 -0.26
N LEU A 29 3.12 -14.10 -1.23
CA LEU A 29 2.01 -13.40 -1.85
C LEU A 29 0.83 -13.28 -0.89
N HIS A 30 0.48 -14.36 -0.18
CA HIS A 30 -0.53 -14.33 0.87
C HIS A 30 -0.19 -13.31 1.96
N ALA A 31 1.04 -13.36 2.49
CA ALA A 31 1.51 -12.42 3.50
C ALA A 31 1.44 -10.96 3.02
N SER A 32 1.78 -10.70 1.76
CA SER A 32 1.64 -9.37 1.16
C SER A 32 0.17 -8.92 1.11
N CYS A 33 -0.74 -9.79 0.66
CA CYS A 33 -2.17 -9.46 0.57
C CYS A 33 -2.86 -9.30 1.94
N GLU A 34 -2.46 -10.05 2.96
CA GLU A 34 -2.88 -9.82 4.35
C GLU A 34 -2.35 -8.48 4.88
N GLY A 35 -1.08 -8.15 4.60
CA GLY A 35 -0.51 -6.86 4.95
C GLY A 35 -1.26 -5.69 4.32
N LEU A 36 -1.64 -5.80 3.04
CA LEU A 36 -2.44 -4.78 2.35
C LEU A 36 -3.84 -4.60 2.95
N ARG A 37 -4.52 -5.70 3.31
CA ARG A 37 -5.83 -5.65 3.97
C ARG A 37 -5.74 -4.98 5.33
N THR A 38 -4.74 -5.37 6.13
CA THR A 38 -4.48 -4.77 7.44
C THR A 38 -4.21 -3.26 7.31
N ALA A 39 -3.41 -2.84 6.33
CA ALA A 39 -3.14 -1.43 6.09
C ALA A 39 -4.39 -0.63 5.70
N ALA A 40 -5.27 -1.22 4.88
CA ALA A 40 -6.54 -0.60 4.50
C ALA A 40 -7.47 -0.41 5.72
N ASP A 41 -7.57 -1.42 6.59
CA ASP A 41 -8.37 -1.35 7.81
C ASP A 41 -7.84 -0.30 8.79
N LEU A 42 -6.51 -0.19 8.93
CA LEU A 42 -5.86 0.83 9.73
C LEU A 42 -6.13 2.24 9.20
N LEU A 43 -6.02 2.46 7.89
CA LEU A 43 -6.36 3.73 7.26
C LEU A 43 -7.82 4.10 7.54
N ALA A 44 -8.74 3.17 7.31
CA ALA A 44 -10.16 3.40 7.55
C ALA A 44 -10.45 3.74 9.02
N ARG A 45 -9.74 3.11 9.97
CA ARG A 45 -9.85 3.43 11.40
C ARG A 45 -9.32 4.82 11.72
N ALA A 46 -8.16 5.20 11.18
CA ALA A 46 -7.55 6.51 11.38
C ALA A 46 -8.36 7.66 10.76
N GLN A 47 -9.05 7.40 9.65
CA GLN A 47 -10.00 8.33 9.05
C GLN A 47 -11.24 8.51 9.91
N ARG A 48 -11.79 7.42 10.46
CA ARG A 48 -12.95 7.47 11.38
C ARG A 48 -12.64 8.22 12.68
N SER A 49 -11.41 8.18 13.17
CA SER A 49 -10.97 8.96 14.34
C SER A 49 -10.66 10.42 14.01
N GLY A 50 -10.74 10.83 12.74
CA GLY A 50 -10.39 12.17 12.29
C GLY A 50 -8.89 12.47 12.35
N GLN A 51 -8.03 11.47 12.51
CA GLN A 51 -6.57 11.66 12.57
C GLN A 51 -5.97 11.82 11.18
N VAL A 52 -6.53 11.13 10.18
CA VAL A 52 -6.08 11.15 8.78
C VAL A 52 -7.18 11.71 7.90
N ARG A 53 -6.79 12.46 6.85
CA ARG A 53 -7.71 13.00 5.85
C ARG A 53 -8.62 11.92 5.24
N GLY A 54 -9.92 12.21 5.14
CA GLY A 54 -10.95 11.24 4.71
C GLY A 54 -11.04 11.00 3.21
N ASP A 55 -10.34 11.80 2.40
CA ASP A 55 -10.33 11.70 0.93
C ASP A 55 -9.18 10.86 0.38
N LEU A 56 -8.29 10.33 1.24
CA LEU A 56 -7.23 9.42 0.84
C LEU A 56 -7.74 7.99 0.68
N THR A 57 -7.50 7.37 -0.48
CA THR A 57 -7.79 5.95 -0.68
C THR A 57 -6.63 5.05 -0.26
N ALA A 58 -6.93 3.79 0.09
CA ALA A 58 -5.90 2.78 0.39
C ALA A 58 -4.98 2.51 -0.81
N GLY A 59 -5.52 2.60 -2.04
CA GLY A 59 -4.75 2.45 -3.26
C GLY A 59 -3.73 3.57 -3.46
N GLU A 60 -4.12 4.82 -3.23
CA GLU A 60 -3.22 5.98 -3.29
C GLU A 60 -2.14 5.89 -2.21
N LEU A 61 -2.52 5.58 -0.97
CA LEU A 61 -1.55 5.39 0.12
C LEU A 61 -0.50 4.34 -0.24
N LEU A 62 -0.94 3.18 -0.74
CA LEU A 62 -0.05 2.10 -1.13
C LEU A 62 0.84 2.48 -2.33
N ALA A 63 0.28 3.16 -3.34
CA ALA A 63 1.04 3.62 -4.49
C ALA A 63 2.15 4.60 -4.08
N THR A 64 1.83 5.54 -3.18
CA THR A 64 2.81 6.50 -2.65
C THR A 64 3.89 5.82 -1.81
N ALA A 65 3.52 4.89 -0.91
CA ALA A 65 4.49 4.13 -0.13
C ALA A 65 5.45 3.31 -1.02
N ASN A 66 4.92 2.67 -2.08
CA ASN A 66 5.73 1.96 -3.06
C ASN A 66 6.68 2.89 -3.83
N ALA A 67 6.21 4.07 -4.23
CA ALA A 67 7.05 5.07 -4.90
C ALA A 67 8.19 5.55 -4.01
N MET A 68 7.94 5.74 -2.71
CA MET A 68 8.97 6.09 -1.72
C MET A 68 9.97 4.96 -1.50
N ALA A 69 9.51 3.72 -1.36
CA ALA A 69 10.39 2.56 -1.25
C ALA A 69 11.26 2.38 -2.50
N TRP A 70 10.72 2.67 -3.69
CA TRP A 70 11.49 2.71 -4.93
C TRP A 70 12.52 3.84 -4.91
N ALA A 71 12.13 5.07 -4.56
CA ALA A 71 13.03 6.23 -4.51
C ALA A 71 14.19 6.03 -3.53
N ALA A 72 13.92 5.40 -2.38
CA ALA A 72 14.94 5.06 -1.40
C ALA A 72 16.01 4.11 -1.96
N ARG A 73 15.60 3.10 -2.77
CA ARG A 73 16.55 2.21 -3.45
C ARG A 73 17.40 2.92 -4.51
N GLN A 74 16.90 4.03 -5.07
CA GLN A 74 17.64 4.82 -6.06
C GLN A 74 18.65 5.78 -5.41
N THR A 75 18.54 6.03 -4.10
CA THR A 75 19.40 6.97 -3.36
C THR A 75 20.15 6.23 -2.25
N PRO A 76 21.21 5.47 -2.59
CA PRO A 76 22.01 4.78 -1.58
C PRO A 76 22.74 5.81 -0.68
N GLY A 77 22.56 5.68 0.63
CA GLY A 77 23.15 6.56 1.65
C GLY A 77 23.28 5.83 2.99
N PRO A 78 23.99 6.44 3.97
CA PRO A 78 24.27 5.81 5.26
C PRO A 78 23.01 5.65 6.15
N ASP A 79 22.00 6.49 5.95
CA ASP A 79 20.69 6.38 6.60
C ASP A 79 19.70 5.74 5.63
N GLU A 80 18.95 4.73 6.10
CA GLU A 80 17.95 4.03 5.29
C GLU A 80 16.80 4.99 4.93
N PRO A 81 16.68 5.48 3.67
CA PRO A 81 15.80 6.62 3.36
C PRO A 81 14.31 6.27 3.48
N VAL A 82 13.99 4.97 3.52
CA VAL A 82 12.63 4.43 3.55
C VAL A 82 11.87 4.94 4.78
N ASP A 83 12.45 4.79 5.98
CA ASP A 83 11.78 5.18 7.22
C ASP A 83 11.54 6.69 7.29
N ARG A 84 12.48 7.47 6.77
CA ARG A 84 12.33 8.93 6.68
C ARG A 84 11.20 9.31 5.72
N TYR A 85 11.12 8.69 4.55
CA TYR A 85 10.05 8.96 3.59
C TYR A 85 8.69 8.54 4.11
N LEU A 86 8.59 7.39 4.77
CA LEU A 86 7.36 6.95 5.42
C LEU A 86 6.92 7.92 6.53
N SER A 87 7.86 8.41 7.35
CA SER A 87 7.53 9.41 8.37
C SER A 87 6.96 10.69 7.75
N LEU A 88 7.60 11.20 6.68
CA LEU A 88 7.13 12.37 5.96
C LEU A 88 5.74 12.17 5.33
N LEU A 89 5.47 10.97 4.82
CA LEU A 89 4.15 10.61 4.30
C LEU A 89 3.10 10.69 5.40
N VAL A 90 3.34 10.00 6.51
CA VAL A 90 2.40 9.93 7.64
C VAL A 90 2.12 11.33 8.17
N ASP A 91 3.16 12.14 8.42
CA ASP A 91 3.03 13.51 8.89
C ASP A 91 2.19 14.38 7.95
N GLY A 92 2.37 14.21 6.63
CA GLY A 92 1.62 14.96 5.61
C GLY A 92 0.15 14.54 5.47
N LEU A 93 -0.21 13.35 5.92
CA LEU A 93 -1.57 12.80 5.85
C LEU A 93 -2.42 13.12 7.08
N MET A 94 -1.77 13.51 8.18
CA MET A 94 -2.47 13.92 9.39
C MET A 94 -3.30 15.16 9.14
N THR A 95 -4.50 15.21 9.71
CA THR A 95 -5.31 16.43 9.68
C THR A 95 -4.57 17.52 10.45
N ARG A 96 -4.21 18.63 9.79
CA ARG A 96 -3.74 19.81 10.50
C ARG A 96 -4.90 20.32 11.36
N GLY A 97 -4.68 20.46 12.66
CA GLY A 97 -5.62 21.19 13.51
C GLY A 97 -5.80 22.58 12.90
N VAL A 98 -7.00 22.88 12.41
CA VAL A 98 -7.36 24.25 12.07
C VAL A 98 -7.41 24.97 13.41
N GLU A 99 -6.43 25.83 13.67
CA GLU A 99 -6.56 26.78 14.78
C GLU A 99 -7.82 27.61 14.50
N PRO A 100 -8.79 27.66 15.43
CA PRO A 100 -9.98 28.47 15.22
C PRO A 100 -9.50 29.93 15.13
N ALA A 101 -9.78 30.55 13.99
CA ALA A 101 -9.66 31.99 13.83
C ALA A 101 -10.63 32.64 14.83
N GLY A 102 -10.08 33.08 15.97
CA GLY A 102 -10.74 33.96 16.93
C GLY A 102 -10.69 35.41 16.47
#